data_AF-A0A1I7CGK8-F1
#
_entry.id   AF-A0A1I7CGK8-F1
#
_cell.length_a   1.000
_cell.length_b   1.000
_cell.length_c   1.000
_cell.angle_alpha   90.00
_cell.angle_beta   90.00
_cell.angle_gamma   90.00
#
_symmetry.space_group_name_H-M   'P 1'
#
loop_
_entity.id
_entity.type
_entity.pdbx_description
1 polymer ?
#
loop_
_entity_poly.entity_id
_entity_poly.type
_entity_poly.pdbx_seq_one_letter_code
_entity_poly.pdbx_strand_id
1 'polypeptide(L)'
;MANDDHAIVVGVSYYPALGDLDGPENDARDFASWLESRTGGQVPEEQVVTILSSCYRRPARPNRAEPTTEALRNAIDDLVELGDTTGRIGRRLYLFLAGHGFAPDLEETALLMANAARGRTGHHVPGRRYADWFRKSPYFDEVVLFMDCCRENYPRRPLQAVHLDDIAGTQPARFFYGLATEFSRAARERPDQRGVVHGVFTRALLNGLATPPAGGQAITGSWLERFVYNELTTALPDQERQEPKFSYDRMNEIVFAGANPVYQAPFRIRITAGAAGPDPELQDGSFTQVASVSRAGRIWEWALGPGLYRYGPRGGPYRTLELVGEGRVVDVDI
;
A
#
# COMPACT_ATOMS: atom_id res chain seq x y z
N MET A 1 7.33 -13.27 -5.44
CA MET A 1 8.66 -12.64 -5.32
C MET A 1 8.49 -11.21 -5.82
N ALA A 2 9.13 -10.22 -5.19
CA ALA A 2 8.95 -8.80 -5.51
C ALA A 2 9.78 -8.30 -6.71
N ASN A 3 10.24 -9.22 -7.57
CA ASN A 3 11.14 -8.92 -8.68
C ASN A 3 10.50 -8.05 -9.79
N ASP A 4 9.19 -7.89 -9.75
CA ASP A 4 8.39 -7.03 -10.63
C ASP A 4 7.65 -5.93 -9.85
N ASP A 5 8.08 -5.62 -8.62
CA ASP A 5 7.57 -4.47 -7.89
C ASP A 5 8.29 -3.19 -8.34
N HIS A 6 7.58 -2.07 -8.39
CA HIS A 6 8.14 -0.77 -8.75
C HIS A 6 7.93 0.24 -7.64
N ALA A 7 8.75 1.29 -7.60
CA ALA A 7 8.60 2.36 -6.63
C ALA A 7 8.94 3.74 -7.20
N ILE A 8 8.19 4.76 -6.77
CA ILE A 8 8.56 6.17 -6.89
C ILE A 8 8.61 6.77 -5.49
N VAL A 9 9.77 7.28 -5.10
CA VAL A 9 10.07 7.77 -3.76
C VAL A 9 10.52 9.23 -3.84
N VAL A 10 9.77 10.12 -3.19
CA VAL A 10 9.98 11.57 -3.26
C VAL A 10 10.24 12.12 -1.86
N GLY A 11 11.36 12.81 -1.70
CA GLY A 11 11.74 13.50 -0.45
C GLY A 11 12.14 14.94 -0.75
N VAL A 12 11.28 15.89 -0.38
CA VAL A 12 11.55 17.31 -0.60
C VAL A 12 11.84 17.98 0.73
N SER A 13 13.09 18.39 0.92
CA SER A 13 13.57 19.07 2.13
C SER A 13 13.84 20.56 1.88
N TYR A 14 14.19 20.94 0.65
CA TYR A 14 14.56 22.32 0.34
C TYR A 14 13.39 23.12 -0.25
N TYR A 15 12.96 24.17 0.45
CA TYR A 15 11.86 25.04 0.07
C TYR A 15 12.20 26.52 0.29
N PRO A 16 12.79 27.19 -0.73
CA PRO A 16 13.24 28.57 -0.59
C PRO A 16 12.15 29.59 -0.19
N ALA A 17 10.87 29.25 -0.38
CA ALA A 17 9.74 30.14 -0.09
C ALA A 17 8.77 29.61 0.99
N LEU A 18 9.00 28.42 1.55
CA LEU A 18 8.14 27.83 2.59
C LEU A 18 8.88 27.47 3.88
N GLY A 19 10.22 27.48 3.86
CA GLY A 19 11.05 27.03 4.97
C GLY A 19 11.48 25.59 4.76
N ASP A 20 12.77 25.34 4.89
CA ASP A 20 13.37 24.02 4.70
C ASP A 20 12.91 23.05 5.82
N LEU A 21 12.93 21.76 5.51
CA LEU A 21 12.64 20.63 6.40
C LEU A 21 13.87 19.72 6.47
N ASP A 22 14.12 19.13 7.63
CA ASP A 22 15.34 18.34 7.86
C ASP A 22 15.13 16.83 7.62
N GLY A 23 13.89 16.34 7.70
CA GLY A 23 13.51 14.92 7.68
C GLY A 23 13.14 14.31 6.33
N PRO A 24 12.40 14.98 5.42
CA PRO A 24 11.81 14.34 4.24
C PRO A 24 12.78 13.58 3.34
N GLU A 25 13.99 14.11 3.14
CA GLU A 25 15.00 13.43 2.36
C GLU A 25 15.55 12.19 3.09
N ASN A 26 15.75 12.25 4.41
CA ASN A 26 16.17 11.09 5.19
C ASN A 26 15.09 10.01 5.17
N ASP A 27 13.83 10.40 5.34
CA ASP A 27 12.66 9.52 5.27
C ASP A 27 12.57 8.80 3.92
N ALA A 28 12.73 9.54 2.82
CA ALA A 28 12.74 8.98 1.47
C ALA A 28 13.90 8.01 1.25
N ARG A 29 15.11 8.33 1.75
CA ARG A 29 16.28 7.46 1.64
C ARG A 29 16.10 6.17 2.44
N ASP A 30 15.58 6.26 3.66
CA ASP A 30 15.34 5.08 4.49
C ASP A 30 14.25 4.19 3.91
N PHE A 31 13.20 4.78 3.33
CA PHE A 31 12.16 4.02 2.65
C PHE A 31 12.68 3.33 1.37
N ALA A 32 13.47 4.03 0.55
CA ALA A 32 14.14 3.44 -0.62
C ALA A 32 15.07 2.28 -0.20
N SER A 33 15.87 2.48 0.86
CA SER A 33 16.74 1.43 1.39
C SER A 33 15.96 0.22 1.91
N TRP A 34 14.81 0.44 2.54
CA TRP A 34 13.92 -0.66 2.94
C TRP A 34 13.35 -1.39 1.72
N LEU A 35 12.93 -0.68 0.67
CA LEU A 35 12.42 -1.28 -0.56
C LEU A 35 13.45 -2.22 -1.20
N GLU A 36 14.71 -1.80 -1.30
CA GLU A 36 15.79 -2.58 -1.93
C GLU A 36 16.33 -3.71 -1.04
N SER A 37 16.08 -3.64 0.26
CA SER A 37 16.63 -4.59 1.23
C SER A 37 16.11 -6.02 1.02
N ARG A 38 17.00 -7.00 1.17
CA ARG A 38 16.66 -8.44 1.16
C ARG A 38 15.69 -8.84 2.27
N THR A 39 15.62 -8.08 3.35
CA THR A 39 14.68 -8.32 4.45
C THR A 39 13.53 -7.32 4.46
N GLY A 40 13.46 -6.43 3.47
CA GLY A 40 12.40 -5.44 3.29
C GLY A 40 11.57 -5.74 2.05
N GLY A 41 11.41 -4.76 1.18
CA GLY A 41 10.57 -4.85 -0.01
C GLY A 41 11.09 -5.79 -1.10
N GLN A 42 12.41 -6.03 -1.16
CA GLN A 42 13.09 -6.76 -2.23
C GLN A 42 12.80 -6.23 -3.65
N VAL A 43 12.54 -4.93 -3.77
CA VAL A 43 12.34 -4.24 -5.05
C VAL A 43 13.69 -4.11 -5.76
N PRO A 44 13.82 -4.47 -7.05
CA PRO A 44 15.06 -4.25 -7.80
C PRO A 44 15.43 -2.76 -7.84
N GLU A 45 16.71 -2.45 -7.66
CA GLU A 45 17.22 -1.06 -7.60
C GLU A 45 16.82 -0.27 -8.85
N GLU A 46 16.88 -0.90 -10.03
CA GLU A 46 16.49 -0.28 -11.30
C GLU A 46 14.98 0.02 -11.42
N GLN A 47 14.15 -0.52 -10.52
CA GLN A 47 12.71 -0.29 -10.45
C GLN A 47 12.33 0.71 -9.33
N VAL A 48 13.32 1.28 -8.61
CA VAL A 48 13.14 2.31 -7.58
C VAL A 48 13.61 3.67 -8.12
N VAL A 49 12.66 4.55 -8.41
CA VAL A 49 12.96 5.94 -8.82
C VAL A 49 12.95 6.84 -7.59
N THR A 50 14.06 7.53 -7.33
CA THR A 50 14.18 8.51 -6.23
C THR A 50 14.21 9.94 -6.74
N ILE A 51 13.40 10.81 -6.13
CA ILE A 51 13.33 12.25 -6.43
C ILE A 51 13.61 13.01 -5.13
N LEU A 52 14.88 13.38 -4.92
CA LEU A 52 15.37 13.96 -3.67
C LEU A 52 15.85 15.39 -3.88
N SER A 53 15.62 16.28 -2.91
CA SER A 53 16.11 17.68 -2.97
C SER A 53 17.60 17.79 -3.26
N SER A 54 18.45 16.96 -2.65
CA SER A 54 19.90 16.99 -2.87
C SER A 54 20.35 16.58 -4.28
N CYS A 55 19.50 15.93 -5.08
CA CYS A 55 19.80 15.60 -6.48
C CYS A 55 19.77 16.84 -7.39
N TYR A 56 19.31 17.99 -6.88
CA TYR A 56 19.14 19.21 -7.66
C TYR A 56 20.00 20.36 -7.12
N ARG A 57 20.33 21.30 -8.01
CA ARG A 57 21.05 22.51 -7.63
C ARG A 57 20.11 23.49 -6.95
N ARG A 58 20.57 24.10 -5.85
CA ARG A 58 19.85 25.21 -5.21
C ARG A 58 19.80 26.41 -6.18
N PRO A 59 18.62 26.85 -6.63
CA PRO A 59 18.55 27.95 -7.58
C PRO A 59 18.53 29.29 -6.85
N ALA A 60 18.97 30.34 -7.56
CA ALA A 60 18.96 31.71 -7.03
C ALA A 60 17.54 32.27 -6.83
N ARG A 61 16.51 31.69 -7.45
CA ARG A 61 15.12 32.15 -7.38
C ARG A 61 14.20 31.04 -6.89
N PRO A 62 13.33 31.28 -5.89
CA PRO A 62 12.42 30.27 -5.36
C PRO A 62 11.52 29.58 -6.39
N ASN A 63 11.03 30.31 -7.39
CA ASN A 63 10.14 29.74 -8.42
C ASN A 63 10.84 28.80 -9.42
N ARG A 64 12.16 28.66 -9.32
CA ARG A 64 12.97 27.72 -10.11
C ARG A 64 13.52 26.57 -9.26
N ALA A 65 13.07 26.44 -8.02
CA ALA A 65 13.50 25.38 -7.11
C ALA A 65 13.04 24.01 -7.58
N GLU A 66 13.93 23.03 -7.41
CA GLU A 66 13.74 21.65 -7.83
C GLU A 66 13.87 20.73 -6.60
N PRO A 67 13.22 19.56 -6.61
CA PRO A 67 12.37 19.01 -7.68
C PRO A 67 11.06 19.77 -7.89
N THR A 68 10.57 19.78 -9.14
CA THR A 68 9.25 20.31 -9.51
C THR A 68 8.25 19.17 -9.75
N THR A 69 6.99 19.51 -10.00
CA THR A 69 5.96 18.54 -10.39
C THR A 69 6.36 17.71 -11.61
N GLU A 70 7.15 18.27 -12.53
CA GLU A 70 7.58 17.59 -13.75
C GLU A 70 8.49 16.40 -13.46
N ALA A 71 9.31 16.44 -12.41
CA ALA A 71 10.16 15.29 -12.05
C ALA A 71 9.33 14.04 -11.73
N LEU A 72 8.20 14.22 -11.02
CA LEU A 72 7.29 13.11 -10.77
C LEU A 72 6.52 12.72 -12.03
N ARG A 73 6.06 13.69 -12.83
CA ARG A 73 5.32 13.39 -14.06
C ARG A 73 6.15 12.53 -15.00
N ASN A 74 7.41 12.88 -15.22
CA ASN A 74 8.31 12.08 -16.04
C ASN A 74 8.46 10.64 -15.50
N ALA A 75 8.63 10.46 -14.19
CA ALA A 75 8.72 9.11 -13.60
C ALA A 75 7.42 8.31 -13.74
N ILE A 76 6.27 8.99 -13.77
CA ILE A 76 4.97 8.38 -14.01
C ILE A 76 4.80 8.05 -15.50
N ASP A 77 5.17 8.97 -16.40
CA ASP A 77 5.13 8.78 -17.85
C ASP A 77 5.99 7.57 -18.25
N ASP A 78 7.19 7.41 -17.67
CA ASP A 78 8.06 6.25 -17.89
C ASP A 78 7.34 4.91 -17.55
N LEU A 79 6.55 4.88 -16.46
CA LEU A 79 5.75 3.71 -16.10
C LEU A 79 4.57 3.52 -17.05
N VAL A 80 3.91 4.59 -17.48
CA VAL A 80 2.77 4.52 -18.42
C VAL A 80 3.24 4.01 -19.78
N GLU A 81 4.34 4.53 -20.31
CA GLU A 81 4.93 4.07 -21.58
C GLU A 81 5.31 2.58 -21.52
N LEU A 82 5.85 2.13 -20.38
CA LEU A 82 6.13 0.72 -20.14
C LEU A 82 4.83 -0.11 -20.15
N GLY A 83 3.80 0.34 -19.41
CA GLY A 83 2.50 -0.32 -19.32
C GLY A 83 1.75 -0.38 -20.65
N ASP A 84 1.83 0.67 -21.47
CA ASP A 84 1.24 0.68 -22.81
C ASP A 84 1.91 -0.32 -23.76
N THR A 85 3.19 -0.63 -23.50
CA THR A 85 3.96 -1.60 -24.28
C THR A 85 3.75 -3.03 -23.80
N THR A 86 3.71 -3.26 -22.48
CA THR A 86 3.71 -4.62 -21.88
C THR A 86 2.37 -5.07 -21.34
N GLY A 87 1.39 -4.16 -21.20
CA GLY A 87 0.17 -4.39 -20.44
C GLY A 87 0.45 -4.37 -18.94
N ARG A 88 0.36 -5.51 -18.26
CA ARG A 88 0.73 -5.60 -16.84
C ARG A 88 2.23 -5.36 -16.69
N ILE A 89 2.60 -4.37 -15.88
CA ILE A 89 3.99 -4.03 -15.55
C ILE A 89 4.49 -4.95 -14.44
N GLY A 90 3.73 -5.02 -13.35
CA GLY A 90 4.26 -5.57 -12.11
C GLY A 90 3.20 -5.97 -11.10
N ARG A 91 3.63 -6.59 -10.00
CA ARG A 91 2.72 -6.96 -8.92
C ARG A 91 2.32 -5.73 -8.11
N ARG A 92 3.28 -4.91 -7.70
CA ARG A 92 3.03 -3.79 -6.78
C ARG A 92 3.75 -2.52 -7.21
N LEU A 93 3.04 -1.40 -7.14
CA LEU A 93 3.63 -0.06 -7.17
C LEU A 93 3.65 0.55 -5.77
N TYR A 94 4.82 1.03 -5.33
CA TYR A 94 4.95 1.88 -4.14
C TYR A 94 5.09 3.34 -4.54
N LEU A 95 4.30 4.20 -3.90
CA LEU A 95 4.44 5.64 -3.96
C LEU A 95 4.75 6.14 -2.54
N PHE A 96 5.89 6.80 -2.35
CA PHE A 96 6.26 7.41 -1.08
C PHE A 96 6.54 8.89 -1.28
N LEU A 97 5.85 9.76 -0.56
CA LEU A 97 5.90 11.21 -0.74
C LEU A 97 6.09 11.90 0.62
N ALA A 98 7.24 12.54 0.83
CA ALA A 98 7.56 13.26 2.07
C ALA A 98 7.95 14.73 1.81
N GLY A 99 7.45 15.63 2.66
CA GLY A 99 7.73 17.07 2.59
C GLY A 99 6.60 17.97 3.12
N HIS A 100 6.62 19.25 2.75
CA HIS A 100 5.50 20.15 3.03
C HIS A 100 4.26 19.69 2.28
N GLY A 101 3.11 19.78 2.93
CA GLY A 101 1.84 19.38 2.30
C GLY A 101 0.67 20.23 2.71
N PHE A 102 -0.43 20.04 1.97
CA PHE A 102 -1.73 20.59 2.33
C PHE A 102 -2.83 19.60 2.02
N ALA A 103 -3.99 19.81 2.61
CA ALA A 103 -5.19 19.06 2.30
C ALA A 103 -6.31 20.03 1.89
N PRO A 104 -6.93 19.85 0.71
CA PRO A 104 -8.10 20.63 0.30
C PRO A 104 -9.38 20.17 1.03
N ASP A 105 -9.44 18.91 1.48
CA ASP A 105 -10.57 18.26 2.13
C ASP A 105 -10.12 17.10 3.03
N LEU A 106 -11.09 16.38 3.62
CA LEU A 106 -10.88 15.31 4.61
C LEU A 106 -10.13 14.08 4.07
N GLU A 107 -10.20 13.83 2.76
CA GLU A 107 -9.72 12.60 2.12
C GLU A 107 -8.42 12.81 1.34
N GLU A 108 -8.21 14.03 0.87
CA GLU A 108 -7.12 14.37 -0.03
C GLU A 108 -5.92 14.96 0.70
N THR A 109 -4.74 14.74 0.13
CA THR A 109 -3.47 15.34 0.56
C THR A 109 -2.59 15.58 -0.66
N ALA A 110 -1.84 16.68 -0.64
CA ALA A 110 -0.87 16.99 -1.68
C ALA A 110 0.49 17.34 -1.09
N LEU A 111 1.54 16.83 -1.73
CA LEU A 111 2.92 17.22 -1.48
C LEU A 111 3.22 18.52 -2.25
N LEU A 112 3.63 19.57 -1.56
CA LEU A 112 4.14 20.79 -2.19
C LEU A 112 5.54 20.51 -2.74
N MET A 113 5.80 20.94 -3.97
CA MET A 113 7.12 20.80 -4.60
C MET A 113 8.02 21.99 -4.26
N ALA A 114 9.34 21.89 -4.50
CA ALA A 114 10.32 22.86 -4.02
C ALA A 114 10.05 24.30 -4.51
N ASN A 115 9.47 24.46 -5.70
CA ASN A 115 9.10 25.76 -6.29
C ASN A 115 7.76 26.33 -5.78
N ALA A 116 7.06 25.62 -4.90
CA ALA A 116 5.86 26.11 -4.24
C ALA A 116 6.16 27.30 -3.32
N ALA A 117 5.15 28.13 -3.12
CA ALA A 117 5.18 29.22 -2.15
C ALA A 117 3.77 29.53 -1.65
N ARG A 118 3.66 30.26 -0.55
CA ARG A 118 2.38 30.83 -0.12
C ARG A 118 1.77 31.64 -1.26
N GLY A 119 0.51 31.35 -1.61
CA GLY A 119 -0.19 31.95 -2.78
C GLY A 119 0.14 31.31 -4.15
N ARG A 120 1.23 30.54 -4.26
CA ARG A 120 1.66 29.76 -5.44
C ARG A 120 1.72 28.26 -5.14
N THR A 121 0.71 27.74 -4.44
CA THR A 121 0.60 26.31 -4.11
C THR A 121 0.18 25.45 -5.31
N GLY A 122 0.05 26.01 -6.52
CA GLY A 122 -0.19 25.25 -7.74
C GLY A 122 0.95 24.30 -8.14
N HIS A 123 2.10 24.37 -7.46
CA HIS A 123 3.18 23.41 -7.61
C HIS A 123 3.07 22.33 -6.54
N HIS A 124 2.18 21.35 -6.76
CA HIS A 124 1.96 20.25 -5.83
C HIS A 124 1.66 18.95 -6.56
N VAL A 125 1.84 17.85 -5.85
CA VAL A 125 1.53 16.50 -6.29
C VAL A 125 0.35 15.96 -5.49
N PRO A 126 -0.81 15.69 -6.13
CA PRO A 126 -1.92 15.00 -5.48
C PRO A 126 -1.66 13.48 -5.46
N GLY A 127 -0.89 13.00 -4.48
CA GLY A 127 -0.41 11.61 -4.41
C GLY A 127 -1.52 10.57 -4.50
N ARG A 128 -2.63 10.77 -3.77
CA ARG A 128 -3.80 9.88 -3.81
C ARG A 128 -4.42 9.77 -5.19
N ARG A 129 -4.49 10.87 -5.95
CA ARG A 129 -5.06 10.86 -7.30
C ARG A 129 -4.22 10.05 -8.28
N TYR A 130 -2.90 10.15 -8.18
CA TYR A 130 -2.00 9.31 -8.97
C TYR A 130 -2.11 7.84 -8.56
N ALA A 131 -2.17 7.54 -7.26
CA ALA A 131 -2.38 6.18 -6.77
C ALA A 131 -3.72 5.60 -7.26
N ASP A 132 -4.80 6.39 -7.21
CA ASP A 132 -6.12 5.97 -7.70
C ASP A 132 -6.17 5.79 -9.21
N TRP A 133 -5.38 6.55 -9.97
CA TRP A 133 -5.22 6.33 -11.41
C TRP A 133 -4.55 4.99 -11.69
N PHE A 134 -3.41 4.70 -11.05
CA PHE A 134 -2.75 3.39 -11.17
C PHE A 134 -3.63 2.25 -10.67
N ARG A 135 -4.43 2.47 -9.63
CA ARG A 135 -5.39 1.49 -9.14
C ARG A 135 -6.44 1.12 -10.19
N LYS A 136 -6.85 2.06 -11.04
CA LYS A 136 -7.80 1.81 -12.14
C LYS A 136 -7.11 1.26 -13.39
N SER A 137 -5.80 1.47 -13.54
CA SER A 137 -5.01 0.94 -14.65
C SER A 137 -4.88 -0.60 -14.59
N PRO A 138 -4.59 -1.26 -15.72
CA PRO A 138 -4.27 -2.69 -15.75
C PRO A 138 -2.80 -3.00 -15.40
N TYR A 139 -2.01 -2.00 -15.00
CA TYR A 139 -0.55 -2.10 -14.93
C TYR A 139 -0.04 -2.83 -13.68
N PHE A 140 -0.74 -2.71 -12.55
CA PHE A 140 -0.32 -3.30 -11.27
C PHE A 140 -1.46 -4.05 -10.57
N ASP A 141 -1.14 -5.11 -9.83
CA ASP A 141 -2.11 -5.85 -9.01
C ASP A 141 -2.36 -5.17 -7.64
N GLU A 142 -1.36 -4.41 -7.17
CA GLU A 142 -1.33 -3.73 -5.87
C GLU A 142 -0.78 -2.31 -6.01
N VAL A 143 -1.40 -1.33 -5.37
CA VAL A 143 -0.90 0.06 -5.28
C VAL A 143 -0.81 0.48 -3.83
N VAL A 144 0.40 0.82 -3.39
CA VAL A 144 0.68 1.28 -2.02
C VAL A 144 1.07 2.75 -2.07
N LEU A 145 0.45 3.58 -1.24
CA LEU A 145 0.78 4.99 -1.10
C LEU A 145 1.08 5.32 0.36
N PHE A 146 2.21 5.96 0.59
CA PHE A 146 2.55 6.59 1.86
C PHE A 146 2.84 8.07 1.65
N MET A 147 2.18 8.92 2.43
CA MET A 147 2.41 10.37 2.39
C MET A 147 2.76 10.87 3.78
N ASP A 148 4.04 11.23 3.99
CA ASP A 148 4.53 11.91 5.19
C ASP A 148 4.60 13.42 4.96
N CYS A 149 3.43 14.03 4.94
CA CYS A 149 3.30 15.47 4.78
C CYS A 149 2.17 16.03 5.64
N CYS A 150 2.32 17.30 6.01
CA CYS A 150 1.27 18.02 6.73
C CYS A 150 -0.02 18.09 5.90
N ARG A 151 -1.16 18.18 6.58
CA ARG A 151 -2.47 18.37 5.96
C ARG A 151 -3.04 19.72 6.34
N GLU A 152 -2.18 20.74 6.35
CA GLU A 152 -2.58 22.11 6.62
C GLU A 152 -3.71 22.52 5.67
N ASN A 153 -4.71 23.22 6.22
CA ASN A 153 -5.81 23.71 5.43
C ASN A 153 -5.35 24.96 4.66
N TYR A 154 -5.18 24.83 3.35
CA TYR A 154 -5.01 25.95 2.42
C TYR A 154 -6.34 26.16 1.71
N PRO A 155 -7.33 26.81 2.34
CA PRO A 155 -8.63 27.01 1.73
C PRO A 155 -8.44 27.85 0.47
N ARG A 156 -9.07 27.42 -0.63
CA ARG A 156 -9.14 28.07 -1.98
C ARG A 156 -8.25 27.51 -3.09
N ARG A 157 -7.60 26.35 -2.93
CA ARG A 157 -6.85 25.74 -4.05
C ARG A 157 -7.31 24.30 -4.33
N PRO A 158 -7.98 24.05 -5.48
CA PRO A 158 -8.30 22.69 -5.87
C PRO A 158 -6.99 21.95 -6.21
N LEU A 159 -7.01 20.64 -6.02
CA LEU A 159 -5.93 19.80 -6.49
C LEU A 159 -5.88 19.82 -8.01
N GLN A 160 -4.66 19.72 -8.53
CA GLN A 160 -4.45 19.46 -9.95
C GLN A 160 -5.10 18.12 -10.34
N ALA A 161 -5.59 18.07 -11.58
CA ALA A 161 -5.94 16.80 -12.19
C ALA A 161 -4.68 15.99 -12.46
N VAL A 162 -4.83 14.67 -12.53
CA VAL A 162 -3.82 13.81 -13.13
C VAL A 162 -3.68 14.21 -14.60
N HIS A 163 -2.46 14.24 -15.12
CA HIS A 163 -2.16 14.72 -16.48
C HIS A 163 -2.35 13.64 -17.56
N LEU A 164 -2.72 12.44 -17.13
CA LEU A 164 -2.91 11.25 -17.95
C LEU A 164 -4.39 11.12 -18.32
N ASP A 165 -4.65 10.54 -19.49
CA ASP A 165 -5.98 10.14 -19.89
C ASP A 165 -6.52 9.03 -18.99
N ASP A 166 -7.85 8.95 -18.85
CA ASP A 166 -8.49 7.89 -18.08
C ASP A 166 -8.32 6.54 -18.81
N ILE A 167 -7.71 5.58 -18.12
CA ILE A 167 -7.66 4.19 -18.54
C ILE A 167 -8.36 3.32 -17.50
N ALA A 168 -8.97 2.23 -17.96
CA ALA A 168 -9.67 1.30 -17.09
C ALA A 168 -9.25 -0.15 -17.40
N GLY A 169 -8.64 -0.79 -16.41
CA GLY A 169 -8.47 -2.24 -16.36
C GLY A 169 -9.79 -2.95 -16.07
N THR A 170 -9.79 -4.28 -16.23
CA THR A 170 -10.97 -5.12 -15.98
C THR A 170 -11.30 -5.25 -14.50
N GLN A 171 -10.31 -5.09 -13.62
CA GLN A 171 -10.47 -5.08 -12.17
C GLN A 171 -9.52 -4.02 -11.57
N PRO A 172 -9.97 -3.27 -10.54
CA PRO A 172 -9.08 -2.34 -9.85
C PRO A 172 -8.05 -3.09 -9.02
N ALA A 173 -6.83 -2.56 -8.96
CA ALA A 173 -5.78 -3.07 -8.09
C ALA A 173 -6.22 -3.05 -6.62
N ARG A 174 -5.65 -3.98 -5.82
CA ARG A 174 -5.70 -3.86 -4.35
C ARG A 174 -4.90 -2.63 -3.94
N PHE A 175 -5.28 -2.02 -2.82
CA PHE A 175 -4.63 -0.77 -2.42
C PHE A 175 -4.40 -0.69 -0.92
N PHE A 176 -3.35 0.03 -0.55
CA PHE A 176 -3.08 0.41 0.84
C PHE A 176 -2.50 1.81 0.91
N TYR A 177 -3.29 2.76 1.40
CA TYR A 177 -2.88 4.16 1.52
C TYR A 177 -2.70 4.52 2.99
N GLY A 178 -1.57 5.13 3.33
CA GLY A 178 -1.26 5.67 4.66
C GLY A 178 -0.90 7.15 4.57
N LEU A 179 -1.67 8.00 5.24
CA LEU A 179 -1.40 9.43 5.39
C LEU A 179 -0.94 9.68 6.82
N ALA A 180 0.13 10.47 6.97
CA ALA A 180 0.78 10.67 8.26
C ALA A 180 -0.10 11.31 9.35
N THR A 181 -1.10 12.10 8.97
CA THR A 181 -1.93 12.86 9.93
C THR A 181 -3.36 13.06 9.42
N GLU A 182 -4.28 13.45 10.29
CA GLU A 182 -5.65 13.83 9.91
C GLU A 182 -5.71 15.20 9.22
N PHE A 183 -6.87 15.51 8.63
CA PHE A 183 -7.12 16.81 8.03
C PHE A 183 -6.87 17.96 9.01
N SER A 184 -6.26 19.04 8.52
CA SER A 184 -5.93 20.24 9.29
C SER A 184 -4.99 20.00 10.47
N ARG A 185 -4.22 18.91 10.45
CA ARG A 185 -3.16 18.60 11.41
C ARG A 185 -1.78 18.61 10.73
N ALA A 186 -0.76 18.83 11.53
CA ALA A 186 0.62 18.81 11.09
C ALA A 186 1.20 17.39 11.25
N ALA A 187 2.03 16.99 10.29
CA ALA A 187 2.99 15.91 10.48
C ALA A 187 4.20 16.45 11.26
N ARG A 188 4.91 15.58 11.98
CA ARG A 188 5.96 15.97 12.93
C ARG A 188 7.27 15.32 12.55
N GLU A 189 8.36 16.04 12.80
CA GLU A 189 9.74 15.55 12.68
C GLU A 189 10.41 15.48 14.05
N ARG A 190 11.23 14.44 14.27
CA ARG A 190 12.02 14.27 15.49
C ARG A 190 13.40 13.70 15.14
N PRO A 191 14.46 14.12 15.85
CA PRO A 191 15.73 13.41 15.78
C PRO A 191 15.59 11.98 16.29
N ASP A 192 16.33 11.07 15.69
CA ASP A 192 16.58 9.73 16.21
C ASP A 192 17.65 9.77 17.33
N GLN A 193 18.07 8.59 17.81
CA GLN A 193 19.11 8.48 18.84
C GLN A 193 20.49 8.98 18.36
N ARG A 194 20.71 9.08 17.06
CA ARG A 194 21.94 9.57 16.43
C ARG A 194 21.87 11.06 16.09
N GLY A 195 20.73 11.71 16.30
CA GLY A 195 20.48 13.11 15.98
C GLY A 195 20.04 13.36 14.55
N VAL A 196 19.80 12.32 13.75
CA VAL A 196 19.27 12.45 12.38
C VAL A 196 17.77 12.68 12.46
N VAL A 197 17.27 13.72 11.80
CA VAL A 197 15.85 14.09 11.84
C VAL A 197 15.08 13.22 10.86
N HIS A 198 13.95 12.69 11.32
CA HIS A 198 13.01 11.89 10.53
C HIS A 198 11.56 12.30 10.84
N GLY A 199 10.67 12.08 9.88
CA GLY A 199 9.24 12.09 10.08
C GLY A 199 8.83 11.01 11.08
N VAL A 200 8.02 11.39 12.07
CA VAL A 200 7.62 10.46 13.14
C VAL A 200 6.71 9.36 12.58
N PHE A 201 5.92 9.66 11.54
CA PHE A 201 5.14 8.66 10.81
C PHE A 201 6.03 7.71 10.02
N THR A 202 6.97 8.23 9.21
CA THR A 202 7.88 7.36 8.44
C THR A 202 8.67 6.43 9.34
N ARG A 203 9.19 6.93 10.47
CA ARG A 203 9.88 6.09 11.45
C ARG A 203 8.98 4.97 11.99
N ALA A 204 7.75 5.30 12.38
CA ALA A 204 6.80 4.31 12.88
C ALA A 204 6.42 3.27 11.80
N LEU A 205 6.25 3.73 10.56
CA LEU A 205 5.98 2.89 9.40
C LEU A 205 7.12 1.90 9.15
N LEU A 206 8.36 2.37 9.08
CA LEU A 206 9.53 1.53 8.84
C LEU A 206 9.77 0.55 10.00
N ASN A 207 9.60 0.99 11.25
CA ASN A 207 9.64 0.10 12.41
C ASN A 207 8.61 -1.03 12.28
N GLY A 208 7.39 -0.72 11.86
CA GLY A 208 6.34 -1.71 11.61
C GLY A 208 6.74 -2.68 10.50
N LEU A 209 7.18 -2.16 9.35
CA LEU A 209 7.60 -2.98 8.22
C LEU A 209 8.81 -3.88 8.53
N ALA A 210 9.64 -3.51 9.52
CA ALA A 210 10.79 -4.29 9.97
C ALA A 210 10.48 -5.25 11.13
N THR A 211 9.35 -5.09 11.81
CA THR A 211 9.01 -5.85 13.02
C THR A 211 7.87 -6.82 12.74
N PRO A 212 8.14 -8.11 12.45
CA PRO A 212 7.05 -9.04 12.22
C PRO A 212 6.16 -9.21 13.47
N PRO A 213 4.85 -9.47 13.30
CA PRO A 213 3.98 -9.81 14.41
C PRO A 213 4.52 -10.99 15.24
N ALA A 214 4.18 -11.01 16.53
CA ALA A 214 4.51 -12.13 17.40
C ALA A 214 4.03 -13.46 16.81
N GLY A 215 4.85 -14.50 16.91
CA GLY A 215 4.57 -15.81 16.32
C GLY A 215 4.89 -15.93 14.82
N GLY A 216 5.55 -14.93 14.22
CA GLY A 216 6.02 -15.01 12.84
C GLY A 216 4.92 -14.89 11.79
N GLN A 217 3.79 -14.26 12.15
CA GLN A 217 2.69 -13.99 11.23
C GLN A 217 3.11 -12.95 10.17
N ALA A 218 2.32 -12.85 9.11
CA ALA A 218 2.58 -11.90 8.04
C ALA A 218 2.31 -10.45 8.46
N ILE A 219 3.05 -9.53 7.86
CA ILE A 219 2.83 -8.09 7.98
C ILE A 219 1.68 -7.71 7.03
N THR A 220 0.45 -7.73 7.50
CA THR A 220 -0.73 -7.32 6.71
C THR A 220 -1.02 -5.82 6.86
N GLY A 221 -1.91 -5.30 6.01
CA GLY A 221 -2.37 -3.91 6.11
C GLY A 221 -2.96 -3.55 7.47
N SER A 222 -3.83 -4.39 8.04
CA SER A 222 -4.41 -4.13 9.36
C SER A 222 -3.40 -4.21 10.50
N TRP A 223 -2.46 -5.14 10.41
CA TRP A 223 -1.38 -5.20 11.38
C TRP A 223 -0.52 -3.92 11.33
N LEU A 224 -0.16 -3.47 10.13
CA LEU A 224 0.69 -2.30 9.93
C LEU A 224 0.00 -1.03 10.41
N GLU A 225 -1.29 -0.83 10.07
CA GLU A 225 -2.10 0.27 10.59
C GLU A 225 -2.07 0.30 12.13
N ARG A 226 -2.33 -0.84 12.77
CA ARG A 226 -2.35 -0.94 14.24
C ARG A 226 -0.98 -0.67 14.85
N PHE A 227 0.09 -1.19 14.24
CA PHE A 227 1.45 -0.97 14.70
C PHE A 227 1.79 0.52 14.68
N VAL A 228 1.60 1.17 13.54
CA VAL A 228 1.91 2.60 13.36
C VAL A 228 1.10 3.45 14.33
N TYR A 229 -0.19 3.16 14.51
CA TYR A 229 -1.02 3.90 15.45
C TYR A 229 -0.50 3.82 16.90
N ASN A 230 -0.10 2.63 17.35
CA ASN A 230 0.41 2.43 18.71
C ASN A 230 1.80 3.07 18.90
N GLU A 231 2.65 2.96 17.89
CA GLU A 231 3.99 3.56 17.90
C GLU A 231 3.90 5.08 17.98
N LEU A 232 3.02 5.71 17.19
CA LEU A 232 2.80 7.16 17.23
C LEU A 232 2.26 7.65 18.57
N THR A 233 1.34 6.89 19.17
CA THR A 233 0.80 7.18 20.51
C THR A 233 1.89 7.10 21.60
N THR A 234 2.89 6.25 21.40
CA THR A 234 4.01 6.11 22.35
C THR A 234 5.10 7.15 22.09
N ALA A 235 5.33 7.52 20.84
CA ALA A 235 6.40 8.42 20.42
C ALA A 235 6.11 9.91 20.66
N LEU A 236 4.83 10.30 20.79
CA LEU A 236 4.42 11.69 20.91
C LEU A 236 3.61 11.92 22.20
N PRO A 237 3.85 13.01 22.94
CA PRO A 237 2.97 13.39 24.04
C PRO A 237 1.59 13.77 23.51
N ASP A 238 0.55 13.64 24.36
CA ASP A 238 -0.85 13.87 23.98
C ASP A 238 -1.11 15.23 23.29
N GLN A 239 -0.37 16.27 23.67
CA GLN A 239 -0.50 17.62 23.11
C GLN A 239 0.03 17.74 21.67
N GLU A 240 0.91 16.82 21.28
CA GLU A 240 1.53 16.76 19.96
C GLU A 240 0.99 15.61 19.11
N ARG A 241 -0.06 14.94 19.59
CA ARG A 241 -0.63 13.73 18.99
C ARG A 241 -0.83 13.88 17.49
N GLN A 242 -0.27 12.92 16.78
CA GLN A 242 -0.39 12.76 15.34
C GLN A 242 -1.19 11.48 15.08
N GLU A 243 -2.34 11.62 14.42
CA GLU A 243 -3.25 10.50 14.18
C GLU A 243 -3.20 10.13 12.68
N PRO A 244 -2.61 8.97 12.33
CA PRO A 244 -2.47 8.57 10.94
C PRO A 244 -3.83 8.14 10.36
N LYS A 245 -3.99 8.26 9.04
CA LYS A 245 -5.16 7.77 8.32
C LYS A 245 -4.77 6.68 7.36
N PHE A 246 -5.42 5.53 7.47
CA PHE A 246 -5.25 4.40 6.56
C PHE A 246 -6.52 4.13 5.76
N SER A 247 -6.37 3.80 4.49
CA SER A 247 -7.47 3.44 3.59
C SER A 247 -7.06 2.24 2.74
N TYR A 248 -7.83 1.16 2.85
CA TYR A 248 -7.60 -0.11 2.17
C TYR A 248 -8.83 -1.03 2.29
N ASP A 249 -8.88 -2.09 1.50
CA ASP A 249 -9.88 -3.16 1.65
C ASP A 249 -9.44 -4.18 2.70
N ARG A 250 -10.11 -4.17 3.87
CA ARG A 250 -9.83 -5.10 4.98
C ARG A 250 -10.16 -6.56 4.67
N MET A 251 -11.01 -6.82 3.67
CA MET A 251 -11.34 -8.17 3.26
C MET A 251 -10.33 -8.74 2.26
N ASN A 252 -9.51 -7.87 1.66
CA ASN A 252 -8.54 -8.23 0.63
C ASN A 252 -7.22 -7.49 0.84
N GLU A 253 -6.63 -7.68 2.03
CA GLU A 253 -5.48 -6.90 2.47
C GLU A 253 -4.21 -7.17 1.63
N ILE A 254 -3.40 -6.12 1.50
CA ILE A 254 -2.02 -6.26 1.03
C ILE A 254 -1.19 -6.88 2.14
N VAL A 255 -0.30 -7.81 1.77
CA VAL A 255 0.70 -8.41 2.66
C VAL A 255 2.08 -7.89 2.29
N PHE A 256 2.75 -7.22 3.23
CA PHE A 256 4.04 -6.55 3.01
C PHE A 256 5.22 -7.49 3.15
N ALA A 257 5.22 -8.37 4.15
CA ALA A 257 6.32 -9.30 4.41
C ALA A 257 5.86 -10.50 5.25
N GLY A 258 6.76 -11.47 5.40
CA GLY A 258 6.47 -12.78 5.97
C GLY A 258 5.97 -13.74 4.91
N ALA A 259 5.86 -15.03 5.25
CA ALA A 259 5.02 -15.90 4.44
C ALA A 259 3.69 -15.18 4.37
N ASN A 260 3.21 -14.93 3.15
CA ASN A 260 1.79 -14.70 2.94
C ASN A 260 1.12 -15.72 3.89
N PRO A 261 0.07 -15.38 4.64
CA PRO A 261 -0.94 -16.38 4.61
C PRO A 261 -1.28 -16.44 3.11
N VAL A 262 -0.55 -17.28 2.36
CA VAL A 262 -1.26 -18.37 1.70
C VAL A 262 -2.33 -18.63 2.74
N TYR A 263 -3.59 -18.50 2.38
CA TYR A 263 -4.49 -19.43 2.98
C TYR A 263 -3.86 -20.81 2.66
N GLN A 264 -2.76 -21.22 3.34
CA GLN A 264 -2.51 -22.49 3.94
C GLN A 264 -3.84 -22.66 4.55
N ALA A 265 -4.70 -23.22 3.74
CA ALA A 265 -6.07 -23.35 4.03
C ALA A 265 -6.08 -23.93 5.41
N PRO A 266 -6.43 -23.13 6.45
CA PRO A 266 -6.35 -23.64 7.79
C PRO A 266 -7.16 -24.95 7.82
N PHE A 267 -8.16 -25.05 6.95
CA PHE A 267 -8.97 -26.22 6.77
C PHE A 267 -8.60 -27.00 5.51
N ARG A 268 -8.15 -28.25 5.72
CA ARG A 268 -8.18 -29.27 4.67
C ARG A 268 -9.53 -29.97 4.74
N ILE A 269 -10.40 -29.71 3.77
CA ILE A 269 -11.70 -30.37 3.71
C ILE A 269 -11.56 -31.59 2.83
N ARG A 270 -11.96 -32.75 3.35
CA ARG A 270 -12.03 -34.00 2.59
C ARG A 270 -13.48 -34.40 2.46
N ILE A 271 -13.94 -34.51 1.22
CA ILE A 271 -15.29 -34.98 0.92
C ILE A 271 -15.18 -36.39 0.35
N THR A 272 -15.82 -37.36 1.00
CA THR A 272 -15.94 -38.72 0.47
C THR A 272 -17.26 -38.86 -0.28
N ALA A 273 -17.21 -39.15 -1.58
CA ALA A 273 -18.44 -39.37 -2.35
C ALA A 273 -18.96 -40.80 -2.21
N GLY A 274 -20.28 -40.98 -2.27
CA GLY A 274 -20.98 -42.27 -2.44
C GLY A 274 -20.55 -43.09 -3.67
N ALA A 275 -20.79 -44.41 -3.64
CA ALA A 275 -20.22 -45.37 -4.61
C ALA A 275 -20.74 -45.22 -6.04
N ALA A 276 -21.92 -44.64 -6.17
CA ALA A 276 -22.63 -44.42 -7.43
C ALA A 276 -23.15 -42.97 -7.53
N GLY A 277 -22.62 -42.06 -6.69
CA GLY A 277 -23.04 -40.66 -6.63
C GLY A 277 -22.25 -39.78 -7.61
N PRO A 278 -22.78 -38.60 -7.99
CA PRO A 278 -22.03 -37.62 -8.76
C PRO A 278 -20.86 -37.06 -7.93
N ASP A 279 -19.85 -36.53 -8.63
CA ASP A 279 -18.69 -35.92 -7.99
C ASP A 279 -19.13 -34.76 -7.04
N PRO A 280 -18.46 -34.59 -5.89
CA PRO A 280 -18.71 -33.50 -4.97
C PRO A 280 -18.36 -32.15 -5.60
N GLU A 281 -19.14 -31.14 -5.27
CA GLU A 281 -18.91 -29.74 -5.57
C GLU A 281 -18.81 -28.95 -4.26
N LEU A 282 -17.94 -27.94 -4.23
CA LEU A 282 -17.82 -27.00 -3.13
C LEU A 282 -17.92 -25.57 -3.67
N GLN A 283 -18.65 -24.72 -2.97
CA GLN A 283 -18.84 -23.32 -3.32
C GLN A 283 -18.57 -22.41 -2.13
N ASP A 284 -18.09 -21.21 -2.39
CA ASP A 284 -17.85 -20.17 -1.38
C ASP A 284 -19.14 -19.42 -0.99
N GLY A 285 -19.01 -18.46 -0.07
CA GLY A 285 -20.11 -17.61 0.39
C GLY A 285 -20.72 -16.71 -0.69
N SER A 286 -20.09 -16.61 -1.86
CA SER A 286 -20.59 -15.91 -3.05
C SER A 286 -21.17 -16.88 -4.09
N PHE A 287 -21.33 -18.16 -3.74
CA PHE A 287 -21.84 -19.22 -4.61
C PHE A 287 -20.95 -19.52 -5.82
N THR A 288 -19.67 -19.16 -5.75
CA THR A 288 -18.69 -19.49 -6.79
C THR A 288 -18.09 -20.87 -6.50
N GLN A 289 -17.96 -21.70 -7.54
CA GLN A 289 -17.37 -23.03 -7.41
C GLN A 289 -15.88 -22.94 -7.07
N VAL A 290 -15.46 -23.67 -6.02
CA VAL A 290 -14.07 -23.79 -5.57
C VAL A 290 -13.47 -25.09 -6.08
N ALA A 291 -12.34 -25.00 -6.77
CA ALA A 291 -11.64 -26.17 -7.29
C ALA A 291 -11.01 -27.01 -6.17
N SER A 292 -11.11 -28.34 -6.27
CA SER A 292 -10.38 -29.26 -5.39
C SER A 292 -8.89 -29.20 -5.67
N VAL A 293 -8.06 -29.32 -4.63
CA VAL A 293 -6.59 -29.37 -4.76
C VAL A 293 -6.08 -30.77 -5.08
N SER A 294 -6.83 -31.83 -4.73
CA SER A 294 -6.51 -33.19 -5.13
C SER A 294 -7.72 -34.13 -5.11
N ARG A 295 -7.58 -35.28 -5.77
CA ARG A 295 -8.54 -36.40 -5.76
C ARG A 295 -7.78 -37.71 -5.61
N ALA A 296 -8.15 -38.50 -4.61
CA ALA A 296 -7.64 -39.86 -4.39
C ALA A 296 -8.83 -40.84 -4.32
N GLY A 297 -9.13 -41.50 -5.44
CA GLY A 297 -10.28 -42.39 -5.56
C GLY A 297 -11.60 -41.64 -5.33
N ARG A 298 -12.21 -41.87 -4.17
CA ARG A 298 -13.50 -41.29 -3.73
C ARG A 298 -13.33 -40.15 -2.73
N ILE A 299 -12.12 -39.67 -2.50
CA ILE A 299 -11.85 -38.57 -1.59
C ILE A 299 -11.37 -37.38 -2.41
N TRP A 300 -12.05 -36.25 -2.27
CA TRP A 300 -11.65 -34.96 -2.82
C TRP A 300 -11.16 -34.07 -1.71
N GLU A 301 -10.02 -33.42 -1.91
CA GLU A 301 -9.43 -32.51 -0.92
C GLU A 301 -9.53 -31.06 -1.41
N TRP A 302 -9.94 -30.15 -0.53
CA TRP A 302 -9.88 -28.70 -0.72
C TRP A 302 -9.00 -28.05 0.31
N ALA A 303 -8.35 -26.98 -0.13
CA ALA A 303 -7.66 -26.05 0.72
C ALA A 303 -8.54 -24.78 0.83
N LEU A 304 -9.23 -24.59 1.98
CA LEU A 304 -10.06 -23.43 2.27
C LEU A 304 -9.57 -22.52 3.42
N GLY A 305 -9.80 -21.21 3.27
CA GLY A 305 -9.72 -20.19 4.33
C GLY A 305 -10.89 -20.23 5.31
N PRO A 306 -10.83 -19.51 6.46
CA PRO A 306 -12.02 -19.26 7.28
C PRO A 306 -13.12 -18.61 6.43
N GLY A 307 -14.38 -18.95 6.70
CA GLY A 307 -15.51 -18.45 5.93
C GLY A 307 -16.68 -19.43 5.88
N LEU A 308 -17.71 -19.03 5.14
CA LEU A 308 -18.88 -19.84 4.89
C LEU A 308 -18.77 -20.51 3.52
N TYR A 309 -18.97 -21.82 3.49
CA TYR A 309 -18.95 -22.63 2.27
C TYR A 309 -20.20 -23.50 2.21
N ARG A 310 -20.47 -24.03 1.02
CA ARG A 310 -21.46 -25.10 0.86
C ARG A 310 -20.90 -26.21 0.01
N TYR A 311 -21.24 -27.45 0.34
CA TYR A 311 -20.78 -28.64 -0.36
C TYR A 311 -21.91 -29.64 -0.60
N GLY A 312 -21.82 -30.42 -1.68
CA GLY A 312 -22.83 -31.41 -2.02
C GLY A 312 -22.53 -32.14 -3.32
N PRO A 313 -23.34 -33.14 -3.70
CA PRO A 313 -23.27 -33.74 -5.03
C PRO A 313 -23.51 -32.68 -6.11
N ARG A 314 -22.73 -32.71 -7.21
CA ARG A 314 -22.89 -31.78 -8.34
C ARG A 314 -24.34 -31.76 -8.83
N GLY A 315 -24.96 -30.57 -8.82
CA GLY A 315 -26.36 -30.39 -9.22
C GLY A 315 -27.41 -30.91 -8.22
N GLY A 316 -27.00 -31.28 -6.99
CA GLY A 316 -27.87 -31.79 -5.94
C GLY A 316 -27.97 -30.87 -4.71
N PRO A 317 -28.50 -31.38 -3.57
CA PRO A 317 -28.67 -30.58 -2.36
C PRO A 317 -27.32 -30.27 -1.70
N TYR A 318 -27.16 -29.03 -1.25
CA TYR A 318 -25.96 -28.56 -0.57
C TYR A 318 -26.13 -28.55 0.96
N ARG A 319 -25.06 -28.86 1.68
CA ARG A 319 -24.88 -28.63 3.11
C ARG A 319 -23.96 -27.44 3.33
N THR A 320 -24.18 -26.69 4.40
CA THR A 320 -23.34 -25.55 4.76
C THR A 320 -22.18 -26.00 5.65
N LEU A 321 -21.03 -25.36 5.47
CA LEU A 321 -19.81 -25.55 6.23
C LEU A 321 -19.29 -24.18 6.66
N GLU A 322 -19.33 -23.91 7.96
CA GLU A 322 -18.74 -22.72 8.56
C GLU A 322 -17.37 -23.04 9.13
N LEU A 323 -16.36 -22.29 8.70
CA LEU A 323 -14.96 -22.49 9.06
C LEU A 323 -14.46 -21.28 9.85
N VAL A 324 -14.26 -21.48 11.15
CA VAL A 324 -13.78 -20.47 12.10
C VAL A 324 -12.73 -21.08 13.04
N GLY A 325 -11.79 -20.24 13.51
CA GLY A 325 -10.76 -20.65 14.46
C GLY A 325 -9.49 -21.24 13.83
N GLU A 326 -8.78 -22.07 14.59
CA GLU A 326 -7.53 -22.70 14.17
C GLU A 326 -7.75 -23.78 13.09
N GLY A 327 -6.73 -23.93 12.24
CA GLY A 327 -6.77 -24.89 11.14
C GLY A 327 -6.83 -26.35 11.57
N ARG A 328 -7.64 -27.14 10.86
CA ARG A 328 -7.85 -28.58 11.08
C ARG A 328 -8.27 -29.30 9.81
N VAL A 329 -8.08 -30.62 9.77
CA VAL A 329 -8.70 -31.46 8.75
C VAL A 329 -10.18 -31.65 9.11
N VAL A 330 -11.07 -31.50 8.13
CA VAL A 330 -12.51 -31.77 8.30
C VAL A 330 -12.91 -32.80 7.25
N ASP A 331 -13.27 -33.99 7.71
CA ASP A 331 -13.79 -35.05 6.87
C ASP A 331 -15.33 -34.98 6.87
N VAL A 332 -15.92 -35.00 5.68
CA VAL A 332 -17.38 -35.01 5.49
C VAL A 332 -17.77 -35.99 4.39
N ASP A 333 -18.97 -36.56 4.50
CA ASP A 333 -19.50 -37.52 3.53
C ASP A 333 -20.72 -36.94 2.81
N ILE A 334 -20.87 -37.28 1.53
CA ILE A 334 -22.04 -36.93 0.72
C ILE A 334 -22.74 -38.15 0.11
#